data_AF-A0A382IBR2-F1
#
_entry.id   AF-A0A382IBR2-F1
#
_cell.length_a   1.000
_cell.length_b   1.000
_cell.length_c   1.000
_cell.angle_alpha   90.00
_cell.angle_beta   90.00
_cell.angle_gamma   90.00
#
_symmetry.space_group_name_H-M   'P 1'
#
loop_
_entity.id
_entity.type
_entity.pdbx_description
1 polymer ?
#
loop_
_entity_poly.entity_id
_entity_poly.type
_entity_poly.pdbx_seq_one_letter_code
_entity_poly.pdbx_strand_id
1 'polypeptide(L)'
;MGVRYFLAHAPGLVRNGHKPSVDISRTPSVTEDIASHLRTFENAVGYPPNRAYLGDFSPDQLRDIDRPWFEYNGTSERRQRHGDIMPEEELLGMLKISDAFDSVWLEETFVQESKAALESHPLIQPTDMEKLSDGHSYSIIEEQSANESAMPLFLRDGRLVGCVNGAEEGEALSAHVLLENLACKATATMALRTLLSDGSFDPAGVQYILNTGEEAVGDSFQRGGGNMAKAVGEMCGLENSTGSDIKAFCCAPVHSLVLASTMVSAGLYDQVAVVGGCSLAKLGMNYQGHLNAGQPIIEDVLA
;
A
#
# COMPACT_ATOMS: atom_id res chain seq x y z
N MET A 1 6.61 -21.68 -10.05
CA MET A 1 5.83 -20.82 -9.14
C MET A 1 6.80 -19.87 -8.47
N GLY A 2 6.63 -18.56 -8.66
CA GLY A 2 7.37 -17.54 -7.93
C GLY A 2 6.47 -16.90 -6.88
N VAL A 3 7.04 -16.44 -5.77
CA VAL A 3 6.34 -15.66 -4.74
C VAL A 3 7.20 -14.47 -4.39
N ARG A 4 6.59 -13.29 -4.30
CA ARG A 4 7.22 -12.05 -3.86
C ARG A 4 6.29 -11.27 -2.95
N TYR A 5 6.91 -10.53 -2.05
CA TYR A 5 6.26 -9.68 -1.07
C TYR A 5 6.62 -8.22 -1.33
N PHE A 6 5.79 -7.33 -0.85
CA PHE A 6 6.04 -5.91 -0.87
C PHE A 6 5.53 -5.32 0.45
N LEU A 7 6.34 -4.47 1.05
CA LEU A 7 5.96 -3.67 2.22
C LEU A 7 5.97 -2.20 1.81
N ALA A 8 5.06 -1.40 2.34
CA ALA A 8 5.17 0.06 2.24
C ALA A 8 5.08 0.67 3.64
N HIS A 9 6.14 1.37 4.05
CA HIS A 9 6.15 2.11 5.30
C HIS A 9 5.31 3.38 5.12
N ALA A 10 4.27 3.53 5.94
CA ALA A 10 3.25 4.57 5.79
C ALA A 10 2.88 5.20 7.16
N PRO A 11 3.86 5.70 7.92
CA PRO A 11 3.64 6.24 9.26
C PRO A 11 2.65 7.42 9.30
N GLY A 12 2.71 8.35 8.35
CA GLY A 12 1.79 9.46 8.20
C GLY A 12 0.36 9.03 7.86
N LEU A 13 0.18 7.87 7.23
CA LEU A 13 -1.15 7.27 6.97
C LEU A 13 -1.74 6.53 8.19
N VAL A 14 -0.99 6.34 9.28
CA VAL A 14 -1.49 5.66 10.50
C VAL A 14 -2.76 6.31 11.03
N ARG A 15 -2.85 7.64 10.97
CA ARG A 15 -4.04 8.39 11.39
C ARG A 15 -5.30 8.05 10.59
N ASN A 16 -5.14 7.52 9.38
CA ASN A 16 -6.22 7.12 8.48
C ASN A 16 -6.66 5.67 8.70
N GLY A 17 -5.97 4.91 9.55
CA GLY A 17 -6.43 3.58 9.97
C GLY A 17 -7.76 3.63 10.71
N HIS A 18 -8.50 2.52 10.75
CA HIS A 18 -9.88 2.52 11.25
C HIS A 18 -9.95 2.94 12.73
N LYS A 19 -9.11 2.35 13.58
CA LYS A 19 -9.12 2.69 15.01
C LYS A 19 -8.59 4.11 15.28
N PRO A 20 -7.42 4.52 14.74
CA PRO A 20 -6.94 5.90 14.84
C PRO A 20 -7.95 6.95 14.37
N SER A 21 -8.54 6.79 13.18
CA SER A 21 -9.46 7.78 12.61
C SER A 21 -10.72 7.97 13.46
N VAL A 22 -11.31 6.88 13.96
CA VAL A 22 -12.46 6.93 14.87
C VAL A 22 -12.11 7.66 16.16
N ASP A 23 -10.96 7.37 16.77
CA ASP A 23 -10.57 8.02 18.02
C ASP A 23 -10.21 9.49 17.82
N ILE A 24 -9.52 9.85 16.73
CA ILE A 24 -9.22 11.25 16.39
C ILE A 24 -10.52 12.04 16.19
N SER A 25 -11.53 11.46 15.53
CA SER A 25 -12.83 12.11 15.34
C SER A 25 -13.54 12.43 16.66
N ARG A 26 -13.31 11.61 17.70
CA ARG A 26 -13.88 11.78 19.04
C ARG A 26 -13.01 12.66 19.94
N THR A 27 -11.70 12.61 19.75
CA THR A 27 -10.70 13.28 20.58
C THR A 27 -9.51 13.69 19.71
N PRO A 28 -9.56 14.88 19.09
CA PRO A 28 -8.56 15.32 18.12
C PRO A 28 -7.11 15.32 18.65
N SER A 29 -6.93 15.55 19.96
CA SER A 29 -5.62 15.57 20.63
C SER A 29 -4.87 14.23 20.63
N VAL A 30 -5.53 13.14 20.23
CA VAL A 30 -4.90 11.83 20.03
C VAL A 30 -3.90 11.87 18.87
N THR A 31 -4.05 12.84 17.95
CA THR A 31 -3.17 13.00 16.80
C THR A 31 -1.71 13.21 17.24
N GLU A 32 -1.48 14.06 18.23
CA GLU A 32 -0.14 14.35 18.77
C GLU A 32 0.47 13.12 19.47
N ASP A 33 -0.36 12.36 20.20
CA ASP A 33 0.07 11.12 20.85
C ASP A 33 0.50 10.08 19.81
N ILE A 34 -0.27 9.92 18.71
CA ILE A 34 0.10 9.04 17.59
C ILE A 34 1.40 9.51 16.95
N ALA A 35 1.49 10.79 16.59
CA ALA A 35 2.63 11.37 15.89
C ALA A 35 3.94 11.16 16.65
N SER A 36 3.92 11.29 17.99
CA SER A 36 5.10 11.07 18.84
C SER A 36 5.61 9.62 18.90
N HIS A 37 4.83 8.64 18.42
CA HIS A 37 5.18 7.21 18.42
C HIS A 37 5.40 6.63 17.01
N LEU A 38 5.40 7.46 15.96
CA LEU A 38 5.65 7.02 14.59
C LEU A 38 7.15 6.75 14.34
N ARG A 39 7.46 5.60 13.74
CA ARG A 39 8.84 5.16 13.48
C ARG A 39 9.40 5.80 12.22
N THR A 40 10.72 5.90 12.15
CA THR A 40 11.43 6.26 10.91
C THR A 40 11.49 5.06 9.96
N PHE A 41 11.80 5.32 8.69
CA PHE A 41 11.98 4.28 7.69
C PHE A 41 13.10 3.30 8.08
N GLU A 42 14.22 3.79 8.61
CA GLU A 42 15.35 2.96 9.04
C GLU A 42 14.94 1.97 10.14
N ASN A 43 14.08 2.40 11.06
CA ASN A 43 13.54 1.54 12.10
C ASN A 43 12.58 0.48 11.53
N ALA A 44 11.78 0.82 10.51
CA ALA A 44 10.91 -0.14 9.84
C ALA A 44 11.70 -1.17 9.01
N VAL A 45 12.74 -0.74 8.32
CA VAL A 45 13.67 -1.60 7.55
C VAL A 45 14.47 -2.52 8.49
N GLY A 46 14.95 -1.99 9.61
CA GLY A 46 15.70 -2.74 10.61
C GLY A 46 14.85 -3.71 11.42
N TYR A 47 13.52 -3.63 11.36
CA TYR A 47 12.62 -4.44 12.18
C TYR A 47 12.72 -5.94 11.80
N PRO A 48 13.15 -6.83 12.72
CA PRO A 48 13.41 -8.24 12.40
C PRO A 48 12.25 -8.97 11.73
N PRO A 49 10.97 -8.80 12.15
CA PRO A 49 9.86 -9.41 11.44
C PRO A 49 9.72 -8.97 9.98
N ASN A 50 9.96 -7.69 9.67
CA ASN A 50 9.96 -7.21 8.28
C ASN A 50 11.11 -7.84 7.47
N ARG A 51 12.30 -7.93 8.07
CA ARG A 51 13.48 -8.57 7.46
C ARG A 51 13.25 -10.06 7.19
N ALA A 52 12.66 -10.78 8.14
CA ALA A 52 12.28 -12.19 7.96
C ALA A 52 11.22 -12.35 6.86
N TYR A 53 10.21 -11.47 6.82
CA TYR A 53 9.16 -11.48 5.81
C TYR A 53 9.71 -11.25 4.40
N LEU A 54 10.64 -10.30 4.25
CA LEU A 54 11.29 -10.00 2.98
C LEU A 54 12.45 -10.94 2.63
N GLY A 55 12.83 -11.85 3.52
CA GLY A 55 13.75 -12.95 3.23
C GLY A 55 15.24 -12.67 3.47
N ASP A 56 15.57 -11.74 4.37
CA ASP A 56 16.95 -11.56 4.87
C ASP A 56 17.41 -12.79 5.66
N PHE A 57 16.50 -13.37 6.45
CA PHE A 57 16.71 -14.61 7.20
C PHE A 57 15.39 -15.39 7.37
N SER A 58 15.47 -16.65 7.81
CA SER A 58 14.30 -17.50 8.03
C SER A 58 13.49 -17.04 9.25
N PRO A 59 12.14 -17.09 9.22
CA PRO A 59 11.31 -16.75 10.39
C PRO A 59 11.68 -17.46 11.68
N ASP A 60 12.22 -18.69 11.62
CA ASP A 60 12.66 -19.41 12.82
C ASP A 60 13.83 -18.73 13.55
N GLN A 61 14.67 -17.99 12.83
CA GLN A 61 15.82 -17.27 13.39
C GLN A 61 15.38 -16.06 14.22
N LEU A 62 14.12 -15.62 14.15
CA LEU A 62 13.56 -14.60 15.06
C LEU A 62 13.63 -15.04 16.54
N ARG A 63 13.68 -16.35 16.80
CA ARG A 63 13.79 -16.89 18.17
C ARG A 63 15.14 -16.60 18.81
N ASP A 64 16.16 -16.35 17.98
CA ASP A 64 17.53 -16.10 18.41
C ASP A 64 17.81 -14.59 18.59
N ILE A 65 16.82 -13.72 18.32
CA ILE A 65 16.92 -12.27 18.45
C ILE A 65 16.20 -11.83 19.73
N ASP A 66 16.95 -11.15 20.61
CA ASP A 66 16.44 -10.63 21.88
C ASP A 66 15.26 -9.66 21.68
N ARG A 67 14.28 -9.76 22.57
CA ARG A 67 13.09 -8.91 22.60
C ARG A 67 13.27 -7.77 23.61
N PRO A 68 12.63 -6.60 23.37
CA PRO A 68 11.68 -6.33 22.29
C PRO A 68 12.31 -5.92 20.95
N TRP A 69 11.74 -6.41 19.85
CA TRP A 69 12.30 -6.21 18.50
C TRP A 69 12.23 -4.78 17.97
N PHE A 70 11.51 -3.87 18.64
CA PHE A 70 11.39 -2.47 18.20
C PHE A 70 12.53 -1.58 18.70
N GLU A 71 13.39 -2.05 19.62
CA GLU A 71 14.50 -1.28 20.21
C GLU A 71 15.76 -1.21 19.33
N TYR A 72 15.58 -1.33 18.00
CA TYR A 72 16.62 -1.27 16.95
C TYR A 72 17.48 -2.55 16.79
N ASN A 73 17.44 -3.13 15.59
CA ASN A 73 18.13 -4.39 15.24
C ASN A 73 19.18 -4.23 14.14
N GLY A 74 19.79 -3.03 14.07
CA GLY A 74 20.83 -2.69 13.10
C GLY A 74 20.29 -2.22 11.74
N THR A 75 21.22 -1.88 10.85
CA THR A 75 20.93 -1.47 9.47
C THR A 75 20.66 -2.68 8.60
N SER A 76 19.68 -2.58 7.71
CA SER A 76 19.36 -3.58 6.69
C SER A 76 19.08 -2.86 5.37
N GLU A 77 19.19 -3.60 4.27
CA GLU A 77 18.78 -3.12 2.95
C GLU A 77 17.25 -3.15 2.85
N ARG A 78 16.66 -2.19 2.11
CA ARG A 78 15.22 -2.21 1.81
C ARG A 78 14.83 -3.41 0.95
N ARG A 79 15.67 -3.73 -0.05
CA ARG A 79 15.49 -4.83 -1.00
C ARG A 79 16.13 -6.09 -0.45
N GLN A 80 15.34 -7.14 -0.34
CA GLN A 80 15.76 -8.45 0.15
C GLN A 80 15.36 -9.54 -0.86
N ARG A 81 15.66 -10.80 -0.53
CA ARG A 81 15.47 -11.93 -1.45
C ARG A 81 14.05 -12.10 -1.97
N HIS A 82 13.06 -11.80 -1.14
CA HIS A 82 11.65 -12.05 -1.44
C HIS A 82 10.85 -10.78 -1.73
N GLY A 83 11.44 -9.60 -1.62
CA GLY A 83 10.68 -8.37 -1.79
C GLY A 83 11.43 -7.11 -1.45
N ASP A 84 10.69 -6.01 -1.32
CA ASP A 84 11.19 -4.69 -0.97
C ASP A 84 10.27 -4.02 0.06
N ILE A 85 10.83 -3.08 0.83
CA ILE A 85 10.06 -2.14 1.65
C ILE A 85 10.22 -0.72 1.10
N MET A 86 9.12 -0.11 0.70
CA MET A 86 9.08 1.23 0.13
C MET A 86 8.90 2.31 1.21
N PRO A 87 9.65 3.43 1.16
CA PRO A 87 9.45 4.55 2.06
C PRO A 87 8.16 5.33 1.72
N GLU A 88 7.71 6.16 2.65
CA GLU A 88 6.42 6.85 2.58
C GLU A 88 6.33 7.80 1.38
N GLU A 89 7.40 8.53 1.08
CA GLU A 89 7.46 9.48 -0.02
C GLU A 89 7.23 8.79 -1.38
N GLU A 90 7.87 7.64 -1.58
CA GLU A 90 7.66 6.82 -2.78
C GLU A 90 6.24 6.24 -2.83
N LEU A 91 5.69 5.80 -1.68
CA LEU A 91 4.33 5.27 -1.60
C LEU A 91 3.30 6.32 -2.02
N LEU A 92 3.38 7.55 -1.51
CA LEU A 92 2.43 8.61 -1.86
C LEU A 92 2.55 9.00 -3.34
N GLY A 93 3.75 9.01 -3.90
CA GLY A 93 3.94 9.13 -5.35
C GLY A 93 3.27 7.98 -6.11
N MET A 94 3.41 6.74 -5.63
CA MET A 94 2.74 5.58 -6.22
C MET A 94 1.22 5.63 -6.11
N LEU A 95 0.64 6.26 -5.07
CA LEU A 95 -0.81 6.52 -5.01
C LEU A 95 -1.25 7.42 -6.16
N LYS A 96 -0.50 8.51 -6.43
CA LYS A 96 -0.78 9.42 -7.55
C LYS A 96 -0.65 8.71 -8.90
N ILE A 97 0.38 7.88 -9.08
CA ILE A 97 0.58 7.07 -10.30
C ILE A 97 -0.57 6.07 -10.52
N SER A 98 -1.13 5.54 -9.42
CA SER A 98 -2.21 4.57 -9.44
C SER A 98 -3.58 5.18 -9.72
N ASP A 99 -3.71 6.50 -9.55
CA ASP A 99 -4.93 7.26 -9.69
C ASP A 99 -5.19 7.68 -11.14
N ALA A 100 -6.25 7.11 -11.71
CA ALA A 100 -6.68 7.40 -13.08
C ALA A 100 -7.69 8.55 -13.18
N PHE A 101 -8.21 9.02 -12.04
CA PHE A 101 -9.34 9.97 -11.98
C PHE A 101 -8.96 11.32 -11.37
N ASP A 102 -7.66 11.56 -11.15
CA ASP A 102 -7.13 12.81 -10.59
C ASP A 102 -7.73 13.16 -9.21
N SER A 103 -8.05 12.14 -8.43
CA SER A 103 -8.52 12.25 -7.05
C SER A 103 -7.40 12.59 -6.07
N VAL A 104 -6.15 12.19 -6.35
CA VAL A 104 -4.99 12.47 -5.49
C VAL A 104 -4.35 13.78 -5.93
N TRP A 105 -4.35 14.79 -5.07
CA TRP A 105 -3.65 16.05 -5.27
C TRP A 105 -2.42 16.10 -4.36
N LEU A 106 -1.26 16.36 -4.94
CA LEU A 106 0.01 16.47 -4.22
C LEU A 106 0.55 17.90 -4.33
N GLU A 107 1.24 18.34 -3.30
CA GLU A 107 1.90 19.65 -3.28
C GLU A 107 3.12 19.69 -4.23
N GLU A 108 3.33 20.81 -4.91
CA GLU A 108 4.37 21.00 -5.93
C GLU A 108 5.77 20.54 -5.48
N THR A 109 6.23 21.00 -4.31
CA THR A 109 7.54 20.63 -3.76
C THR A 109 7.61 19.14 -3.46
N PHE A 110 6.57 18.58 -2.85
CA PHE A 110 6.50 17.16 -2.54
C PHE A 110 6.47 16.27 -3.80
N VAL A 111 5.86 16.73 -4.89
CA VAL A 111 5.92 16.02 -6.17
C VAL A 111 7.35 15.95 -6.69
N GLN A 112 8.13 17.02 -6.56
CA GLN A 112 9.56 16.99 -6.96
C GLN A 112 10.37 16.01 -6.11
N GLU A 113 10.12 15.99 -4.79
CA GLU A 113 10.74 15.03 -3.87
C GLU A 113 10.38 13.58 -4.25
N SER A 114 9.10 13.31 -4.50
CA SER A 114 8.59 12.00 -4.92
C SER A 114 9.17 11.57 -6.27
N LYS A 115 9.26 12.50 -7.24
CA LYS A 115 9.89 12.24 -8.54
C LYS A 115 11.35 11.84 -8.38
N ALA A 116 12.11 12.59 -7.59
CA ALA A 116 13.53 12.31 -7.35
C ALA A 116 13.73 10.95 -6.65
N ALA A 117 12.85 10.58 -5.71
CA ALA A 117 12.90 9.29 -5.05
C ALA A 117 12.59 8.13 -6.02
N LEU A 118 11.53 8.26 -6.82
CA LEU A 118 11.05 7.21 -7.72
C LEU A 118 11.90 7.05 -8.99
N GLU A 119 12.60 8.08 -9.45
CA GLU A 119 13.45 8.02 -10.66
C GLU A 119 14.53 6.94 -10.57
N SER A 120 15.06 6.71 -9.37
CA SER A 120 16.09 5.69 -9.13
C SER A 120 15.53 4.27 -8.94
N HIS A 121 14.20 4.12 -8.84
CA HIS A 121 13.58 2.88 -8.45
C HIS A 121 13.41 1.94 -9.66
N PRO A 122 13.98 0.73 -9.66
CA PRO A 122 14.11 -0.12 -10.86
C PRO A 122 12.78 -0.65 -11.42
N LEU A 123 11.72 -0.62 -10.62
CA LEU A 123 10.38 -1.08 -11.02
C LEU A 123 9.44 0.05 -11.48
N ILE A 124 9.89 1.31 -11.44
CA ILE A 124 9.11 2.45 -11.89
C ILE A 124 9.42 2.68 -13.37
N GLN A 125 8.36 2.77 -14.17
CA GLN A 125 8.47 2.92 -15.62
C GLN A 125 8.43 4.41 -16.00
N PRO A 126 9.01 4.80 -17.15
CA PRO A 126 8.87 6.18 -17.64
C PRO A 126 7.42 6.66 -17.75
N THR A 127 6.50 5.78 -18.16
CA THR A 127 5.07 6.07 -18.24
C THR A 127 4.39 6.26 -16.89
N ASP A 128 4.97 5.75 -15.80
CA ASP A 128 4.49 6.07 -14.45
C ASP A 128 4.88 7.51 -14.08
N MET A 129 6.12 7.90 -14.40
CA MET A 129 6.62 9.25 -14.11
C MET A 129 5.81 10.34 -14.81
N GLU A 130 5.25 10.06 -15.99
CA GLU A 130 4.35 10.95 -16.72
C GLU A 130 3.04 11.25 -15.96
N LYS A 131 2.60 10.38 -15.05
CA LYS A 131 1.39 10.58 -14.24
C LYS A 131 1.60 11.47 -13.02
N LEU A 132 2.86 11.69 -12.63
CA LEU A 132 3.20 12.68 -11.62
C LEU A 132 3.14 14.06 -12.28
N SER A 133 2.01 14.76 -12.14
CA SER A 133 1.79 16.12 -12.65
C SER A 133 2.76 17.13 -12.01
N ASP A 134 2.59 18.43 -12.22
CA ASP A 134 3.44 19.44 -11.56
C ASP A 134 3.09 19.64 -10.08
N GLY A 135 1.97 19.07 -9.62
CA GLY A 135 1.42 19.28 -8.28
C GLY A 135 0.56 20.56 -8.21
N HIS A 136 0.11 20.86 -7.00
CA HIS A 136 -0.64 22.09 -6.68
C HIS A 136 0.11 22.91 -5.64
N SER A 137 -0.09 24.22 -5.65
CA SER A 137 0.50 25.09 -4.64
C SER A 137 0.04 24.68 -3.23
N TYR A 138 0.90 24.89 -2.23
CA TYR A 138 0.57 24.60 -0.84
C TYR A 138 -0.77 25.22 -0.40
N SER A 139 -1.06 26.46 -0.81
CA SER A 139 -2.32 27.14 -0.48
C SER A 139 -3.56 26.42 -1.02
N ILE A 140 -3.47 25.85 -2.23
CA ILE A 140 -4.56 25.06 -2.83
C ILE A 140 -4.75 23.76 -2.05
N ILE A 141 -3.65 23.08 -1.71
CA ILE A 141 -3.71 21.84 -0.92
C ILE A 141 -4.30 22.10 0.47
N GLU A 142 -3.90 23.20 1.13
CA GLU A 142 -4.41 23.58 2.44
C GLU A 142 -5.92 23.90 2.40
N GLU A 143 -6.36 24.69 1.43
CA GLU A 143 -7.78 25.00 1.22
C GLU A 143 -8.59 23.73 0.92
N GLN A 144 -8.10 22.90 -0.01
CA GLN A 144 -8.81 21.69 -0.41
C GLN A 144 -8.90 20.67 0.74
N SER A 145 -7.84 20.55 1.54
CA SER A 145 -7.77 19.65 2.70
C SER A 145 -8.73 20.04 3.83
N ALA A 146 -9.22 21.28 3.85
CA ALA A 146 -10.22 21.74 4.82
C ALA A 146 -11.65 21.32 4.45
N ASN A 147 -11.88 20.83 3.23
CA ASN A 147 -13.19 20.34 2.79
C ASN A 147 -13.50 18.96 3.39
N GLU A 148 -14.75 18.76 3.81
CA GLU A 148 -15.20 17.47 4.39
C GLU A 148 -15.14 16.29 3.40
N SER A 149 -15.19 16.59 2.10
CA SER A 149 -15.07 15.58 1.03
C SER A 149 -13.62 15.20 0.72
N ALA A 150 -12.64 15.87 1.31
CA ALA A 150 -11.21 15.59 1.11
C ALA A 150 -10.59 14.93 2.34
N MET A 151 -9.55 14.14 2.11
CA MET A 151 -8.74 13.53 3.15
C MET A 151 -7.31 14.04 3.03
N PRO A 152 -6.79 14.81 4.01
CA PRO A 152 -5.42 15.30 3.96
C PRO A 152 -4.40 14.16 4.07
N LEU A 153 -3.31 14.29 3.32
CA LEU A 153 -2.16 13.40 3.34
C LEU A 153 -0.99 14.09 4.05
N PHE A 154 -0.53 13.46 5.13
CA PHE A 154 0.60 13.95 5.92
C PHE A 154 1.75 12.96 5.85
N LEU A 155 2.98 13.47 5.90
CA LEU A 155 4.14 12.64 6.19
C LEU A 155 4.28 12.41 7.69
N ARG A 156 5.16 11.47 8.05
CA ARG A 156 5.57 11.17 9.44
C ARG A 156 5.82 12.42 10.30
N ASP A 157 6.48 13.44 9.75
CA ASP A 157 6.87 14.66 10.46
C ASP A 157 5.71 15.65 10.67
N GLY A 158 4.52 15.32 10.16
CA GLY A 158 3.32 16.17 10.23
C GLY A 158 3.20 17.16 9.08
N ARG A 159 4.11 17.15 8.10
CA ARG A 159 4.03 18.01 6.91
C ARG A 159 2.82 17.59 6.05
N LEU A 160 1.93 18.53 5.76
CA LEU A 160 0.84 18.36 4.79
C LEU A 160 1.45 18.35 3.38
N VAL A 161 1.26 17.25 2.65
CA VAL A 161 1.89 17.04 1.33
C VAL A 161 0.88 16.78 0.22
N GLY A 162 -0.40 16.68 0.55
CA GLY A 162 -1.46 16.46 -0.43
C GLY A 162 -2.81 16.20 0.21
N CYS A 163 -3.76 15.80 -0.62
CA CYS A 163 -5.05 15.29 -0.21
C CYS A 163 -5.60 14.29 -1.22
N VAL A 164 -6.52 13.44 -0.77
CA VAL A 164 -7.38 12.62 -1.63
C VAL A 164 -8.76 13.24 -1.63
N ASN A 165 -9.30 13.49 -2.81
CA ASN A 165 -10.61 14.09 -3.01
C ASN A 165 -11.64 13.00 -3.28
N GLY A 166 -12.68 12.95 -2.45
CA GLY A 166 -13.84 12.10 -2.69
C GLY A 166 -14.73 12.69 -3.79
N ALA A 167 -15.42 11.81 -4.52
CA ALA A 167 -16.47 12.24 -5.42
C ALA A 167 -17.76 12.58 -4.62
N GLU A 168 -18.56 13.50 -5.15
CA GLU A 168 -19.87 13.84 -4.56
C GLU A 168 -20.88 12.67 -4.64
N GLU A 169 -20.62 11.66 -5.49
CA GLU A 169 -21.56 10.62 -5.93
C GLU A 169 -21.74 9.43 -4.95
N GLY A 170 -21.57 9.67 -3.65
CA GLY A 170 -21.92 8.76 -2.56
C GLY A 170 -20.74 8.13 -1.83
N GLU A 171 -21.04 7.48 -0.70
CA GLU A 171 -20.07 6.95 0.27
C GLU A 171 -18.99 6.03 -0.35
N ALA A 172 -19.35 5.26 -1.38
CA ALA A 172 -18.45 4.35 -2.07
C ALA A 172 -17.28 5.05 -2.78
N LEU A 173 -17.41 6.35 -3.06
CA LEU A 173 -16.37 7.19 -3.66
C LEU A 173 -15.89 8.29 -2.70
N SER A 174 -16.11 8.11 -1.39
CA SER A 174 -15.54 8.99 -0.38
C SER A 174 -14.00 8.95 -0.40
N ALA A 175 -13.35 10.04 0.02
CA ALA A 175 -11.89 10.14 0.03
C ALA A 175 -11.21 8.99 0.79
N HIS A 176 -11.79 8.53 1.90
CA HIS A 176 -11.28 7.39 2.66
C HIS A 176 -11.29 6.09 1.83
N VAL A 177 -12.41 5.79 1.16
CA VAL A 177 -12.54 4.58 0.34
C VAL A 177 -11.62 4.65 -0.88
N LEU A 178 -11.50 5.81 -1.51
CA LEU A 178 -10.57 6.01 -2.63
C LEU A 178 -9.12 5.84 -2.19
N LEU A 179 -8.72 6.44 -1.07
CA LEU A 179 -7.38 6.32 -0.52
C LEU A 179 -7.04 4.85 -0.19
N GLU A 180 -7.97 4.10 0.42
CA GLU A 180 -7.79 2.67 0.67
C GLU A 180 -7.66 1.84 -0.63
N ASN A 181 -8.53 2.09 -1.61
CA ASN A 181 -8.49 1.40 -2.89
C ASN A 181 -7.18 1.69 -3.65
N LEU A 182 -6.71 2.94 -3.62
CA LEU A 182 -5.44 3.33 -4.24
C LEU A 182 -4.24 2.72 -3.52
N ALA A 183 -4.25 2.66 -2.18
CA ALA A 183 -3.22 1.96 -1.41
C ALA A 183 -3.16 0.47 -1.75
N CYS A 184 -4.32 -0.18 -1.86
CA CYS A 184 -4.40 -1.58 -2.29
C CYS A 184 -3.82 -1.76 -3.71
N LYS A 185 -4.23 -0.90 -4.66
CA LYS A 185 -3.76 -0.95 -6.05
C LYS A 185 -2.26 -0.74 -6.15
N ALA A 186 -1.73 0.30 -5.49
CA ALA A 186 -0.32 0.65 -5.51
C ALA A 186 0.56 -0.46 -4.93
N THR A 187 0.22 -0.96 -3.73
CA THR A 187 0.98 -2.02 -3.07
C THR A 187 0.92 -3.35 -3.83
N ALA A 188 -0.25 -3.74 -4.34
CA ALA A 188 -0.42 -4.92 -5.18
C ALA A 188 0.39 -4.83 -6.48
N THR A 189 0.40 -3.65 -7.11
CA THR A 189 1.19 -3.38 -8.32
C THR A 189 2.67 -3.55 -8.05
N MET A 190 3.20 -3.02 -6.94
CA MET A 190 4.62 -3.15 -6.61
C MET A 190 5.00 -4.61 -6.30
N ALA A 191 4.14 -5.36 -5.61
CA ALA A 191 4.33 -6.79 -5.39
C ALA A 191 4.37 -7.58 -6.71
N LEU A 192 3.43 -7.30 -7.63
CA LEU A 192 3.36 -8.00 -8.91
C LEU A 192 4.51 -7.61 -9.85
N ARG A 193 4.88 -6.32 -9.93
CA ARG A 193 6.06 -5.87 -10.67
C ARG A 193 7.34 -6.49 -10.14
N THR A 194 7.46 -6.63 -8.82
CA THR A 194 8.58 -7.34 -8.19
C THR A 194 8.63 -8.80 -8.65
N LEU A 195 7.48 -9.49 -8.63
CA LEU A 195 7.38 -10.88 -9.08
C LEU A 195 7.74 -11.04 -10.56
N LEU A 196 7.26 -10.14 -11.42
CA LEU A 196 7.54 -10.14 -12.86
C LEU A 196 9.02 -9.86 -13.13
N SER A 197 9.61 -8.89 -12.45
CA SER A 197 11.01 -8.50 -12.65
C SER A 197 12.00 -9.55 -12.15
N ASP A 198 11.72 -10.22 -11.04
CA ASP A 198 12.61 -11.27 -10.53
C ASP A 198 12.31 -12.66 -11.13
N GLY A 199 11.17 -12.78 -11.81
CA GLY A 199 10.66 -14.02 -12.37
C GLY A 199 11.28 -14.33 -13.73
N SER A 200 11.23 -15.61 -14.10
CA SER A 200 11.61 -16.08 -15.43
C SER A 200 10.39 -16.43 -16.29
N PHE A 201 9.27 -15.74 -16.09
CA PHE A 201 8.02 -16.01 -16.80
C PHE A 201 7.60 -14.78 -17.62
N ASP A 202 7.02 -15.05 -18.80
CA ASP A 202 6.58 -14.03 -19.74
C ASP A 202 5.31 -13.34 -19.21
N PRO A 203 5.34 -12.01 -18.94
CA PRO A 203 4.15 -11.26 -18.53
C PRO A 203 2.98 -11.42 -19.51
N ALA A 204 3.25 -11.53 -20.82
CA ALA A 204 2.22 -11.69 -21.84
C ALA A 204 1.50 -13.06 -21.75
N GLY A 205 2.10 -14.03 -21.06
CA GLY A 205 1.55 -15.35 -20.79
C GLY A 205 0.59 -15.41 -19.61
N VAL A 206 0.48 -14.37 -18.79
CA VAL A 206 -0.47 -14.32 -17.68
C VAL A 206 -1.87 -14.06 -18.22
N GLN A 207 -2.73 -15.08 -18.18
CA GLN A 207 -4.08 -15.02 -18.76
C GLN A 207 -5.16 -14.66 -17.75
N TYR A 208 -4.90 -14.92 -16.46
CA TYR A 208 -5.85 -14.63 -15.40
C TYR A 208 -5.16 -14.06 -14.16
N ILE A 209 -5.77 -13.06 -13.54
CA ILE A 209 -5.32 -12.49 -12.27
C ILE A 209 -6.43 -12.59 -11.20
N LEU A 210 -6.07 -13.14 -10.04
CA LEU A 210 -6.91 -13.23 -8.87
C LEU A 210 -6.38 -12.27 -7.80
N ASN A 211 -7.16 -11.27 -7.45
CA ASN A 211 -6.85 -10.42 -6.30
C ASN A 211 -7.46 -10.99 -5.02
N THR A 212 -6.77 -10.77 -3.90
CA THR A 212 -7.05 -11.38 -2.59
C THR A 212 -7.11 -10.35 -1.47
N GLY A 213 -7.00 -9.07 -1.80
CA GLY A 213 -7.11 -8.00 -0.82
C GLY A 213 -8.50 -7.91 -0.17
N GLU A 214 -8.61 -7.11 0.87
CA GLU A 214 -9.84 -6.96 1.68
C GLU A 214 -10.72 -5.79 1.24
N GLU A 215 -10.24 -4.97 0.32
CA GLU A 215 -10.93 -3.78 -0.18
C GLU A 215 -12.22 -4.13 -0.94
N ALA A 216 -13.21 -3.24 -0.86
CA ALA A 216 -14.43 -3.32 -1.64
C ALA A 216 -14.44 -2.21 -2.70
N VAL A 217 -14.12 -2.58 -3.93
CA VAL A 217 -13.98 -1.64 -5.05
C VAL A 217 -15.26 -1.54 -5.89
N GLY A 218 -15.53 -0.36 -6.41
CA GLY A 218 -16.69 -0.07 -7.25
C GLY A 218 -17.46 1.15 -6.76
N ASP A 219 -18.38 1.63 -7.60
CA ASP A 219 -19.18 2.81 -7.34
C ASP A 219 -20.52 2.47 -6.67
N SER A 220 -21.38 3.49 -6.53
CA SER A 220 -22.72 3.36 -5.98
C SER A 220 -23.62 2.34 -6.71
N PHE A 221 -23.36 2.04 -7.98
CA PHE A 221 -24.12 1.09 -8.82
C PHE A 221 -23.50 -0.31 -8.88
N GLN A 222 -22.19 -0.43 -8.65
CA GLN A 222 -21.43 -1.68 -8.74
C GLN A 222 -20.55 -1.89 -7.50
N ARG A 223 -21.11 -1.72 -6.30
CA ARG A 223 -20.36 -1.92 -5.04
C ARG A 223 -19.82 -3.34 -4.94
N GLY A 224 -18.50 -3.49 -4.91
CA GLY A 224 -17.84 -4.79 -4.94
C GLY A 224 -17.84 -5.48 -6.31
N GLY A 225 -18.37 -4.81 -7.34
CA GLY A 225 -18.31 -5.21 -8.75
C GLY A 225 -17.17 -4.55 -9.53
N GLY A 226 -16.47 -3.59 -8.92
CA GLY A 226 -15.16 -3.15 -9.40
C GLY A 226 -14.18 -4.32 -9.40
N ASN A 227 -13.09 -4.22 -10.18
CA ASN A 227 -12.16 -5.31 -10.37
C ASN A 227 -10.72 -4.84 -10.12
N MET A 228 -10.28 -4.98 -8.87
CA MET A 228 -8.94 -4.58 -8.46
C MET A 228 -7.87 -5.43 -9.16
N ALA A 229 -8.13 -6.73 -9.35
CA ALA A 229 -7.24 -7.63 -10.07
C ALA A 229 -6.88 -7.08 -11.46
N LYS A 230 -7.89 -6.67 -12.24
CA LYS A 230 -7.68 -6.06 -13.56
C LYS A 230 -6.97 -4.72 -13.48
N ALA A 231 -7.32 -3.86 -12.52
CA ALA A 231 -6.69 -2.56 -12.35
C ALA A 231 -5.18 -2.69 -12.04
N VAL A 232 -4.81 -3.70 -11.25
CA VAL A 232 -3.40 -4.06 -10.98
C VAL A 232 -2.74 -4.68 -12.21
N GLY A 233 -3.44 -5.56 -12.93
CA GLY A 233 -2.94 -6.17 -14.16
C GLY A 233 -2.61 -5.13 -15.24
N GLU A 234 -3.46 -4.12 -15.42
CA GLU A 234 -3.22 -2.98 -16.31
C GLU A 234 -1.94 -2.23 -15.93
N MET A 235 -1.76 -1.88 -14.65
CA MET A 235 -0.54 -1.20 -14.17
C MET A 235 0.74 -2.03 -14.33
N CYS A 236 0.61 -3.35 -14.47
CA CYS A 236 1.73 -4.27 -14.66
C CYS A 236 1.93 -4.68 -16.12
N GLY A 237 1.18 -4.11 -17.08
CA GLY A 237 1.29 -4.44 -18.50
C GLY A 237 0.76 -5.83 -18.88
N LEU A 238 -0.15 -6.40 -18.08
CA LEU A 238 -0.75 -7.71 -18.34
C LEU A 238 -1.94 -7.59 -19.32
N GLU A 239 -1.67 -7.14 -20.54
CA GLU A 239 -2.68 -6.79 -21.56
C GLU A 239 -3.60 -7.95 -21.96
N ASN A 240 -3.10 -9.19 -21.89
CA ASN A 240 -3.85 -10.40 -22.24
C ASN A 240 -4.64 -10.99 -21.05
N SER A 241 -4.52 -10.39 -19.87
CA SER A 241 -5.13 -10.92 -18.66
C SER A 241 -6.58 -10.44 -18.49
N THR A 242 -7.43 -11.34 -18.00
CA THR A 242 -8.68 -10.97 -17.32
C THR A 242 -8.55 -11.31 -15.84
N GLY A 243 -9.54 -10.99 -15.01
CA GLY A 243 -9.40 -11.27 -13.59
C GLY A 243 -10.67 -11.14 -12.78
N SER A 244 -10.57 -11.51 -11.52
CA SER A 244 -11.62 -11.31 -10.52
C SER A 244 -11.01 -11.16 -9.13
N ASP A 245 -11.81 -10.60 -8.22
CA ASP A 245 -11.44 -10.44 -6.83
C ASP A 245 -12.07 -11.55 -5.99
N ILE A 246 -11.27 -12.18 -5.14
CA ILE A 246 -11.70 -13.22 -4.19
C ILE A 246 -11.67 -12.62 -2.79
N LYS A 247 -12.84 -12.56 -2.13
CA LYS A 247 -13.00 -11.99 -0.80
C LYS A 247 -13.32 -13.08 0.21
N ALA A 248 -12.39 -13.31 1.14
CA ALA A 248 -12.53 -14.24 2.25
C ALA A 248 -11.66 -13.83 3.46
N PHE A 249 -11.54 -12.51 3.70
CA PHE A 249 -10.68 -11.93 4.74
C PHE A 249 -9.25 -12.48 4.67
N CYS A 250 -8.56 -12.69 5.79
CA CYS A 250 -7.21 -13.28 5.85
C CYS A 250 -7.08 -14.66 5.17
N CYS A 251 -8.18 -15.35 4.86
CA CYS A 251 -8.16 -16.64 4.16
C CYS A 251 -8.14 -16.50 2.63
N ALA A 252 -8.44 -15.31 2.08
CA ALA A 252 -8.52 -15.08 0.64
C ALA A 252 -7.30 -15.55 -0.16
N PRO A 253 -6.04 -15.35 0.30
CA PRO A 253 -4.87 -15.86 -0.40
C PRO A 253 -4.90 -17.38 -0.62
N VAL A 254 -5.31 -18.16 0.39
CA VAL A 254 -5.39 -19.62 0.29
C VAL A 254 -6.50 -20.04 -0.67
N HIS A 255 -7.68 -19.40 -0.59
CA HIS A 255 -8.77 -19.65 -1.53
C HIS A 255 -8.33 -19.39 -2.98
N SER A 256 -7.65 -18.27 -3.22
CA SER A 256 -7.19 -17.91 -4.57
C SER A 256 -6.09 -18.81 -5.09
N LEU A 257 -5.19 -19.29 -4.24
CA LEU A 257 -4.19 -20.28 -4.63
C LEU A 257 -4.84 -21.60 -5.05
N VAL A 258 -5.88 -22.06 -4.33
CA VAL A 258 -6.65 -23.25 -4.70
C VAL A 258 -7.37 -23.04 -6.04
N LEU A 259 -8.01 -21.89 -6.23
CA LEU A 259 -8.71 -21.55 -7.47
C LEU A 259 -7.74 -21.44 -8.65
N ALA A 260 -6.64 -20.72 -8.50
CA ALA A 260 -5.58 -20.61 -9.51
C ALA A 260 -5.04 -21.99 -9.90
N SER A 261 -4.71 -22.82 -8.91
CA SER A 261 -4.22 -24.19 -9.15
C SER A 261 -5.23 -25.05 -9.88
N THR A 262 -6.52 -24.88 -9.59
CA THR A 262 -7.60 -25.59 -10.29
C THR A 262 -7.72 -25.14 -11.74
N MET A 263 -7.66 -23.83 -12.00
CA MET A 263 -7.70 -23.27 -13.36
C MET A 263 -6.53 -23.78 -14.21
N VAL A 264 -5.32 -23.80 -13.64
CA VAL A 264 -4.12 -24.31 -14.32
C VAL A 264 -4.21 -25.82 -14.52
N SER A 265 -4.55 -26.58 -13.48
CA SER A 265 -4.65 -28.04 -13.57
C SER A 265 -5.75 -28.52 -14.51
N ALA A 266 -6.82 -27.73 -14.70
CA ALA A 266 -7.89 -28.02 -15.65
C ALA A 266 -7.54 -27.65 -17.10
N GLY A 267 -6.40 -27.00 -17.34
CA GLY A 267 -6.00 -26.50 -18.67
C GLY A 267 -6.81 -25.30 -19.14
N LEU A 268 -7.45 -24.56 -18.22
CA LEU A 268 -8.19 -23.34 -18.57
C LEU A 268 -7.22 -22.19 -18.89
N TYR A 269 -6.15 -22.08 -18.11
CA TYR A 269 -5.09 -21.09 -18.27
C TYR A 269 -3.73 -21.74 -18.01
N ASP A 270 -2.71 -21.34 -18.74
CA ASP A 270 -1.33 -21.81 -18.54
C ASP A 270 -0.69 -21.10 -17.34
N GLN A 271 -1.02 -19.82 -17.14
CA GLN A 271 -0.50 -19.01 -16.04
C GLN A 271 -1.59 -18.15 -15.43
N VAL A 272 -1.67 -18.22 -14.09
CA VAL A 272 -2.57 -17.41 -13.26
C VAL A 272 -1.74 -16.68 -12.22
N ALA A 273 -1.89 -15.37 -12.13
CA ALA A 273 -1.30 -14.56 -11.08
C ALA A 273 -2.27 -14.48 -9.88
N VAL A 274 -1.73 -14.58 -8.67
CA VAL A 274 -2.47 -14.31 -7.44
C VAL A 274 -1.79 -13.12 -6.76
N VAL A 275 -2.55 -12.07 -6.48
CA VAL A 275 -2.04 -10.81 -5.91
C VAL A 275 -2.88 -10.39 -4.71
N GLY A 276 -2.27 -9.66 -3.78
CA GLY A 276 -2.98 -9.02 -2.68
C GLY A 276 -2.41 -7.63 -2.47
N GLY A 277 -3.30 -6.65 -2.29
CA GLY A 277 -2.97 -5.30 -1.88
C GLY A 277 -3.27 -5.09 -0.40
N CYS A 278 -2.71 -4.02 0.16
CA CYS A 278 -2.81 -3.70 1.59
C CYS A 278 -3.91 -2.67 1.86
N SER A 279 -4.79 -2.98 2.82
CA SER A 279 -5.83 -2.05 3.30
C SER A 279 -5.31 -1.15 4.43
N LEU A 280 -5.76 0.09 4.43
CA LEU A 280 -5.39 1.10 5.44
C LEU A 280 -6.07 0.84 6.78
N ALA A 281 -7.20 0.13 6.80
CA ALA A 281 -8.01 -0.06 8.01
C ALA A 281 -7.21 -0.65 9.19
N LYS A 282 -6.15 -1.42 8.91
CA LYS A 282 -5.30 -2.06 9.91
C LYS A 282 -4.15 -1.19 10.42
N LEU A 283 -3.87 -0.06 9.78
CA LEU A 283 -2.85 0.85 10.27
C LEU A 283 -3.21 1.37 11.67
N GLY A 284 -2.24 1.34 12.58
CA GLY A 284 -2.42 1.71 13.98
C GLY A 284 -3.52 0.94 14.71
N MET A 285 -3.95 -0.25 14.27
CA MET A 285 -5.11 -0.91 14.87
C MET A 285 -4.96 -1.17 16.39
N ASN A 286 -3.72 -1.31 16.88
CA ASN A 286 -3.39 -1.48 18.30
C ASN A 286 -2.61 -0.31 18.90
N TYR A 287 -2.65 0.88 18.28
CA TYR A 287 -1.80 2.03 18.67
C TYR A 287 -1.90 2.37 20.16
N GLN A 288 -3.10 2.27 20.75
CA GLN A 288 -3.30 2.54 22.19
C GLN A 288 -2.46 1.64 23.09
N GLY A 289 -2.30 0.37 22.72
CA GLY A 289 -1.45 -0.58 23.45
C GLY A 289 0.01 -0.14 23.42
N HIS A 290 0.48 0.30 22.25
CA HIS A 290 1.84 0.82 22.07
C HIS A 290 2.06 2.08 22.91
N LEU A 291 1.15 3.07 22.81
CA LEU A 291 1.21 4.33 23.57
C LEU A 291 1.23 4.08 25.09
N ASN A 292 0.35 3.21 25.61
CA ASN A 292 0.29 2.87 27.04
C ASN A 292 1.58 2.20 27.55
N ALA A 293 2.32 1.54 26.67
CA ALA A 293 3.59 0.89 26.97
C ALA A 293 4.81 1.76 26.62
N GLY A 294 4.62 2.98 26.10
CA GLY A 294 5.70 3.84 25.61
C GLY A 294 6.46 3.24 24.43
N GLN A 295 5.77 2.43 23.62
CA GLN A 295 6.33 1.70 22.49
C GLN A 295 6.00 2.41 21.17
N PRO A 296 6.87 2.31 20.16
CA PRO A 296 6.54 2.82 18.84
C PRO A 296 5.36 2.05 18.23
N ILE A 297 4.54 2.72 17.41
CA ILE A 297 3.47 2.07 16.65
C ILE A 297 4.10 1.20 15.57
N ILE A 298 3.82 -0.10 15.60
CA ILE A 298 4.38 -1.08 14.66
C ILE A 298 3.46 -1.33 13.47
N GLU A 299 2.16 -1.06 13.61
CA GLU A 299 1.18 -1.11 12.52
C GLU A 299 1.25 0.16 11.64
N ASP A 300 2.46 0.55 11.25
CA ASP A 300 2.79 1.66 10.34
C ASP A 300 3.32 1.17 8.99
N VAL A 301 3.13 -0.11 8.68
CA VAL A 301 3.54 -0.76 7.43
C VAL A 301 2.34 -1.45 6.79
N LEU A 302 2.14 -1.20 5.50
CA LEU A 302 1.25 -1.94 4.62
C LEU A 302 1.97 -3.19 4.11
N ALA A 303 1.42 -4.38 4.36
CA ALA A 303 2.08 -5.67 4.15
C ALA A 303 1.24 -6.73 3.42
#